data_AF-A0A3D1S5K4-F1
#
_entry.id   AF-A0A3D1S5K4-F1
#
_cell.length_a   1.000
_cell.length_b   1.000
_cell.length_c   1.000
_cell.angle_alpha   90.00
_cell.angle_beta   90.00
_cell.angle_gamma   90.00
#
_symmetry.space_group_name_H-M   'P 1'
#
loop_
_entity.id
_entity.type
_entity.pdbx_description
1 polymer ?
#
loop_
_entity_poly.entity_id
_entity_poly.type
_entity_poly.pdbx_seq_one_letter_code
_entity_poly.pdbx_strand_id
1 'polypeptide(L)'
;ARLGAWISLDGLNEDNIPDYIKMITGMKNENLLHKVLLSHDAGWYDPAKPGGGEVRGYTALFRELVPALLNNGFTREEVRLLLETNPVKAFEIKVRKNTNN
;
A
#
# COMPACT_ATOMS: atom_id res chain seq x y z
N ALA A 1 -3.54 -8.01 -10.91
CA ALA A 1 -4.79 -7.79 -10.14
C ALA A 1 -5.99 -8.59 -10.66
N ARG A 2 -6.35 -8.50 -11.95
CA ARG A 2 -7.56 -9.15 -12.51
C ARG A 2 -7.61 -10.68 -12.34
N LEU A 3 -6.44 -11.34 -12.33
CA LEU A 3 -6.30 -12.78 -12.03
C LEU A 3 -6.41 -13.12 -10.53
N GLY A 4 -6.81 -12.18 -9.68
CA GLY A 4 -7.07 -12.39 -8.26
C GLY A 4 -5.92 -12.00 -7.31
N ALA A 5 -4.71 -11.82 -7.83
CA ALA A 5 -3.53 -11.41 -7.04
C ALA A 5 -3.67 -10.00 -6.45
N TRP A 6 -3.10 -9.83 -5.26
CA TRP A 6 -2.85 -8.51 -4.64
C TRP A 6 -1.68 -7.81 -5.32
N ILE A 7 -1.75 -6.49 -5.40
CA ILE A 7 -0.68 -5.62 -5.89
C ILE A 7 -0.17 -4.81 -4.71
N SER A 8 1.05 -5.09 -4.25
CA SER A 8 1.71 -4.27 -3.23
C SER A 8 2.46 -3.15 -3.92
N LEU A 9 2.15 -1.91 -3.56
CA LEU A 9 2.94 -0.73 -3.92
C LEU A 9 3.87 -0.44 -2.75
N ASP A 10 5.13 -0.83 -2.93
CA ASP A 10 6.15 -0.81 -1.88
C ASP A 10 7.21 0.28 -2.17
N GLY A 11 7.93 0.70 -1.12
CA GLY A 11 8.94 1.76 -1.23
C GLY A 11 8.39 3.18 -1.03
N LEU A 12 7.21 3.34 -0.44
CA LEU A 12 6.59 4.66 -0.20
C LEU A 12 7.52 5.56 0.64
N ASN A 13 7.75 6.78 0.18
CA ASN A 13 8.50 7.82 0.87
C ASN A 13 7.97 9.22 0.49
N GLU A 14 8.56 10.25 1.08
CA GLU A 14 8.14 11.65 0.94
C GLU A 14 8.38 12.17 -0.51
N ASP A 15 9.37 11.62 -1.22
CA ASP A 15 9.76 12.07 -2.56
C ASP A 15 8.89 11.49 -3.68
N ASN A 16 8.17 10.39 -3.43
CA ASN A 16 7.42 9.66 -4.46
C ASN A 16 5.89 9.75 -4.32
N ILE A 17 5.38 10.64 -3.48
CA ILE A 17 3.94 10.85 -3.29
C ILE A 17 3.18 11.05 -4.62
N PRO A 18 3.64 11.87 -5.59
CA PRO A 18 2.93 12.05 -6.86
C PRO A 18 2.80 10.75 -7.67
N ASP A 19 3.83 9.90 -7.66
CA ASP A 19 3.81 8.61 -8.36
C ASP A 19 2.81 7.65 -7.71
N TYR A 20 2.74 7.63 -6.38
CA TYR A 20 1.74 6.85 -5.64
C TYR A 20 0.31 7.31 -5.95
N ILE A 21 0.05 8.62 -5.98
CA ILE A 21 -1.26 9.14 -6.38
C ILE A 21 -1.63 8.67 -7.79
N LYS A 22 -0.69 8.74 -8.74
CA LYS A 22 -0.92 8.29 -10.12
C LYS A 22 -1.22 6.79 -10.19
N MET A 23 -0.44 5.95 -9.52
CA MET A 23 -0.63 4.49 -9.50
C MET A 23 -1.97 4.11 -8.86
N ILE A 24 -2.28 4.66 -7.69
CA ILE A 24 -3.52 4.37 -6.97
C ILE A 24 -4.74 4.86 -7.76
N THR A 25 -4.65 6.04 -8.39
CA THR A 25 -5.70 6.55 -9.28
C THR A 25 -5.92 5.64 -10.48
N GLY A 26 -4.85 5.13 -11.10
CA GLY A 26 -4.97 4.13 -12.17
C GLY A 26 -5.70 2.87 -11.70
N MET A 27 -5.36 2.35 -10.52
CA MET A 27 -6.04 1.20 -9.92
C MET A 27 -7.51 1.49 -9.62
N LYS A 28 -7.86 2.70 -9.16
CA LYS A 28 -9.24 3.13 -8.94
C LYS A 28 -10.03 3.18 -10.24
N ASN A 29 -9.50 3.83 -11.28
CA ASN A 29 -10.16 3.97 -12.58
C ASN A 29 -10.43 2.61 -13.24
N GLU A 30 -9.57 1.62 -12.99
CA GLU A 30 -9.73 0.26 -13.48
C GLU A 30 -10.64 -0.62 -12.59
N ASN A 31 -11.26 -0.06 -11.55
CA ASN A 31 -12.06 -0.76 -10.53
C ASN A 31 -11.27 -1.83 -9.73
N LEU A 32 -9.97 -1.62 -9.57
CA LEU A 32 -9.03 -2.55 -8.93
C LEU A 32 -8.49 -2.05 -7.58
N LEU A 33 -9.01 -0.95 -7.05
CA LEU A 33 -8.55 -0.37 -5.77
C LEU A 33 -8.59 -1.39 -4.60
N HIS A 34 -9.56 -2.30 -4.62
CA HIS A 34 -9.73 -3.39 -3.66
C HIS A 34 -8.64 -4.49 -3.72
N LYS A 35 -7.65 -4.35 -4.59
CA LYS A 35 -6.50 -5.24 -4.74
C LYS A 35 -5.16 -4.58 -4.40
N VAL A 36 -5.18 -3.34 -3.91
CA VAL A 36 -3.97 -2.57 -3.60
C VAL A 36 -3.57 -2.75 -2.14
N LEU A 37 -2.29 -3.00 -1.90
CA LEU A 37 -1.62 -2.89 -0.60
C LEU A 37 -0.56 -1.78 -0.69
N LEU A 38 -0.23 -1.16 0.43
CA LEU A 38 0.76 -0.10 0.53
C LEU A 38 1.80 -0.47 1.59
N SER A 39 3.07 -0.20 1.30
CA SER A 39 4.16 -0.37 2.26
C SER A 39 5.26 0.67 2.06
N HIS A 40 5.99 0.95 3.14
CA HIS A 40 7.19 1.79 3.08
C HIS A 40 8.40 1.06 2.55
N ASP A 41 8.53 -0.26 2.78
CA ASP A 41 9.75 -1.04 2.56
C ASP A 41 11.01 -0.28 3.05
N ALA A 42 11.03 -0.01 4.35
CA ALA A 42 11.96 0.94 4.97
C ALA A 42 12.51 0.43 6.31
N GLY A 43 13.59 1.08 6.74
CA GLY A 43 14.22 0.87 8.05
C GLY A 43 15.08 -0.39 8.17
N TRP A 44 15.66 -0.83 7.05
CA TRP A 44 16.68 -1.88 7.06
C TRP A 44 17.99 -1.37 7.70
N TYR A 45 18.73 -2.29 8.33
CA TYR A 45 20.01 -2.02 8.98
C TYR A 45 21.18 -2.35 8.02
N ASP A 46 22.11 -1.42 7.85
CA ASP A 46 23.32 -1.62 7.04
C ASP A 46 24.53 -2.01 7.92
N PRO A 47 24.94 -3.30 7.94
CA PRO A 47 26.05 -3.74 8.79
C PRO A 47 27.41 -3.19 8.34
N ALA A 48 27.52 -2.66 7.12
CA ALA A 48 28.75 -2.01 6.66
C ALA A 48 28.91 -0.58 7.21
N LYS A 49 27.87 -0.01 7.82
CA LYS A 49 27.87 1.35 8.37
C LYS A 49 27.86 1.34 9.89
N PRO A 50 28.61 2.23 10.56
CA PRO A 50 28.52 2.40 12.01
C PRO A 50 27.06 2.63 12.43
N GLY A 51 26.58 1.83 13.40
CA GLY A 51 25.21 1.94 13.91
C GLY A 51 24.10 1.58 12.91
N GLY A 52 24.42 0.99 11.76
CA GLY A 52 23.42 0.59 10.76
C GLY A 52 23.13 1.62 9.67
N GLY A 53 23.77 2.79 9.72
CA GLY A 53 23.46 3.92 8.84
C GLY A 53 22.18 4.67 9.24
N GLU A 54 21.65 5.48 8.32
CA GLU A 54 20.41 6.22 8.55
C GLU A 54 19.18 5.33 8.37
N VAL A 55 18.27 5.36 9.36
CA VAL A 55 17.02 4.61 9.34
C VAL A 55 15.89 5.51 8.85
N ARG A 56 15.30 5.16 7.71
CA ARG A 56 14.14 5.86 7.15
C ARG A 56 12.86 5.55 7.95
N GLY A 57 12.08 6.58 8.26
CA GLY A 57 10.82 6.46 9.00
C GLY A 57 9.62 5.98 8.18
N TYR A 58 8.49 5.80 8.86
CA TYR A 58 7.25 5.20 8.32
C TYR A 58 6.07 6.17 8.28
N THR A 59 6.33 7.48 8.38
CA THR A 59 5.26 8.48 8.58
C THR A 59 4.71 9.07 7.30
N ALA A 60 5.40 8.93 6.16
CA ALA A 60 5.00 9.48 4.85
C ALA A 60 3.57 9.05 4.44
N LEU A 61 3.15 7.85 4.84
CA LEU A 61 1.81 7.34 4.57
C LEU A 61 0.73 8.23 5.18
N PHE A 62 0.86 8.55 6.46
CA PHE A 62 -0.14 9.29 7.21
C PHE A 62 0.00 10.81 7.05
N ARG A 63 1.25 11.30 6.97
CA ARG A 63 1.53 12.73 6.92
C ARG A 63 1.35 13.33 5.53
N GLU A 64 1.52 12.52 4.48
CA GLU A 64 1.56 13.03 3.10
C GLU A 64 0.62 12.29 2.17
N LEU A 65 0.74 10.96 2.06
CA LEU A 65 -0.05 10.21 1.08
C LEU A 65 -1.55 10.27 1.37
N VAL A 66 -1.98 10.07 2.61
CA VAL A 66 -3.40 10.13 2.99
C VAL A 66 -4.00 11.52 2.72
N PRO A 67 -3.41 12.64 3.19
CA PRO A 67 -3.88 13.97 2.81
C PRO A 67 -3.90 14.19 1.29
N ALA A 68 -2.88 13.75 0.57
CA ALA A 68 -2.80 13.91 -0.88
C ALA A 68 -3.91 13.13 -1.61
N LEU A 69 -4.24 11.90 -1.18
CA LEU A 69 -5.35 11.12 -1.72
C LEU A 69 -6.68 11.83 -1.52
N LEU A 70 -6.95 12.32 -0.30
CA LEU A 70 -8.18 13.06 0.00
C LEU A 70 -8.30 14.33 -0.85
N ASN A 71 -7.22 15.08 -1.02
CA ASN A 71 -7.18 16.27 -1.88
C ASN A 71 -7.39 15.95 -3.36
N ASN A 72 -7.07 14.72 -3.79
CA ASN A 72 -7.31 14.22 -5.15
C ASN A 72 -8.66 13.50 -5.31
N GLY A 73 -9.61 13.75 -4.39
CA GLY A 73 -10.99 13.26 -4.52
C GLY A 73 -11.20 11.80 -4.15
N PHE A 74 -10.25 11.19 -3.43
CA PHE A 74 -10.52 9.91 -2.77
C PHE A 74 -11.39 10.13 -1.54
N THR A 75 -12.33 9.21 -1.31
CA THR A 75 -13.18 9.28 -0.12
C THR A 75 -12.48 8.67 1.10
N ARG A 76 -12.99 8.95 2.30
CA ARG A 76 -12.48 8.33 3.53
C ARG A 76 -12.65 6.81 3.51
N GLU A 77 -13.72 6.32 2.88
CA GLU A 77 -14.01 4.91 2.72
C GLU A 77 -12.99 4.23 1.80
N GLU A 78 -12.54 4.92 0.75
CA GLU A 78 -11.47 4.44 -0.13
C GLU A 78 -10.11 4.42 0.57
N VAL A 79 -9.82 5.43 1.40
CA VAL A 79 -8.63 5.42 2.25
C VAL A 79 -8.71 4.26 3.26
N ARG A 80 -9.86 4.06 3.91
CA ARG A 80 -10.11 2.92 4.81
C ARG A 80 -10.02 1.58 4.07
N LEU A 81 -10.42 1.52 2.81
CA LEU A 81 -10.26 0.34 1.96
C LEU A 81 -8.78 0.01 1.83
N LEU A 82 -7.93 0.99 1.49
CA LEU A 82 -6.49 0.82 1.32
C LEU A 82 -5.76 0.46 2.63
N LEU A 83 -6.09 1.14 3.74
CA LEU A 83 -5.32 1.04 4.98
C LEU A 83 -5.81 -0.04 5.95
N GLU A 84 -7.09 -0.43 5.87
CA GLU A 84 -7.66 -1.40 6.81
C GLU A 84 -8.22 -2.61 6.08
N THR A 85 -9.17 -2.39 5.17
CA THR A 85 -9.96 -3.49 4.59
C THR A 85 -9.11 -4.40 3.72
N ASN A 86 -8.25 -3.81 2.88
CA ASN A 86 -7.38 -4.55 1.97
C ASN A 86 -6.36 -5.40 2.74
N PRO A 87 -5.56 -4.85 3.67
CA PRO A 87 -4.67 -5.66 4.51
C PRO A 87 -5.39 -6.78 5.26
N VAL A 88 -6.55 -6.48 5.89
CA VAL A 88 -7.34 -7.50 6.58
C VAL A 88 -7.70 -8.65 5.64
N LYS A 89 -8.23 -8.35 4.44
CA LYS A 89 -8.59 -9.38 3.45
C LYS A 89 -7.39 -10.11 2.87
N ALA A 90 -6.25 -9.44 2.73
CA ALA A 90 -5.05 -10.02 2.15
C ALA A 90 -4.41 -11.06 3.09
N PHE A 91 -4.43 -10.78 4.39
CA PHE A 91 -3.81 -11.62 5.42
C PHE A 91 -4.82 -12.47 6.19
N GLU A 92 -6.11 -12.43 5.83
CA GLU A 92 -7.14 -13.28 6.42
C GLU A 92 -6.82 -14.76 6.19
N ILE A 93 -6.84 -15.56 7.27
CA ILE A 93 -6.68 -17.00 7.18
C ILE A 93 -8.00 -17.60 6.68
N LYS A 94 -7.96 -18.27 5.51
CA LYS A 94 -9.10 -18.98 4.94
C LYS A 94 -8.74 -20.41 4.58
N VAL A 95 -9.59 -21.35 4.96
CA VAL A 95 -9.55 -22.70 4.40
C VAL A 95 -9.99 -22.62 2.94
N ARG A 96 -9.05 -22.80 2.01
CA ARG A 96 -9.38 -22.98 0.60
C ARG A 96 -9.81 -24.43 0.40
N LYS A 97 -11.11 -24.66 0.26
CA LYS A 97 -11.62 -25.98 -0.15
C LYS A 97 -11.29 -26.12 -1.64
N ASN A 98 -10.51 -27.14 -2.01
CA ASN A 98 -10.42 -27.55 -3.40
C ASN A 98 -11.76 -28.17 -3.78
N THR A 99 -12.58 -27.45 -4.53
CA THR A 99 -13.72 -28.04 -5.24
C THR A 99 -13.19 -28.80 -6.44
N ASN A 100 -12.67 -30.00 -6.18
CA ASN A 100 -12.57 -31.05 -7.20
C ASN A 100 -13.85 -31.86 -7.08
N ASN A 101 -14.86 -31.51 -7.88
CA ASN A 101 -15.92 -32.44 -8.27
C ASN A 101 -15.59 -32.95 -9.67
#